data_AF-A0A9P9ENP1-F1
#
_entry.id   AF-A0A9P9ENP1-F1
#
_cell.length_a   1.000
_cell.length_b   1.000
_cell.length_c   1.000
_cell.angle_alpha   90.00
_cell.angle_beta   90.00
_cell.angle_gamma   90.00
#
_symmetry.space_group_name_H-M   'P 1'
#
loop_
_entity.id
_entity.type
_entity.pdbx_description
1 polymer ?
#
loop_
_entity_poly.entity_id
_entity_poly.type
_entity_poly.pdbx_seq_one_letter_code
_entity_poly.pdbx_strand_id
1 'polypeptide(L)'
;MEVPFVKTISHWTICRGTLDHDACILSVLIVNLEAEPPTDWKLVHIRDANDSKDAQYQLSKDADFDFEIVRNLSYTAGEGSDVGEVLVAAQEIIPKDMRSYSTAFNRSADRVQTQVDSINATKYPVSARKAYFRASSYYRLANFFLHGNCQRFNLTSNDNKFEIPAIFYSSGRPGPRPTIILCQGYDGAQEEMYHVIGKAALERGINVITYEGPGQPTVRREQAPRAAAFDHRLAAVMAVDGVFDFGQDLLSALPPVLAKLFTSGNATGFNHAIAEALESPEATTEFRWTFQQGEAPTPYDFLNKSQAYNLETVINNIKVPVFVGDAEDDHFFKGQAQELAKALGSLAHYHFFNATLCVGEHCSAGGSVLMNQVVLDWFEGILANVTRIE
;
A
#
# COMPACT_ATOMS: atom_id res chain seq x y z
N MET A 1 21.07 -20.70 -29.37
CA MET A 1 20.64 -19.38 -29.86
C MET A 1 20.54 -18.49 -28.65
N GLU A 2 21.55 -17.65 -28.46
CA GLU A 2 21.67 -16.71 -27.34
C GLU A 2 20.65 -15.59 -27.50
N VAL A 3 19.94 -15.28 -26.42
CA VAL A 3 19.05 -14.12 -26.33
C VAL A 3 19.92 -12.94 -25.88
N PRO A 4 19.98 -11.83 -26.63
CA PRO A 4 20.91 -10.76 -26.34
C PRO A 4 20.53 -10.05 -25.04
N PHE A 5 21.49 -10.03 -24.12
CA PHE A 5 21.49 -9.24 -22.89
C PHE A 5 21.12 -7.78 -23.20
N VAL A 6 20.23 -7.23 -22.39
CA VAL A 6 19.78 -5.83 -22.39
C VAL A 6 21.00 -4.91 -22.44
N LYS A 7 21.13 -4.14 -23.54
CA LYS A 7 22.05 -3.01 -23.59
C LYS A 7 21.62 -1.99 -22.54
N THR A 8 22.57 -1.65 -21.69
CA THR A 8 22.63 -0.53 -20.76
C THR A 8 21.68 0.61 -21.13
N ILE A 9 20.67 0.86 -20.30
CA ILE A 9 19.91 2.11 -20.30
C ILE A 9 20.79 3.14 -19.59
N SER A 10 21.67 3.79 -20.35
CA SER A 10 22.46 4.91 -19.87
C SER A 10 21.65 6.19 -19.99
N HIS A 11 21.59 6.97 -18.91
CA HIS A 11 20.93 8.28 -18.73
C HIS A 11 19.52 8.24 -18.12
N TRP A 12 19.48 8.01 -16.80
CA TRP A 12 18.55 8.75 -15.94
C TRP A 12 19.21 10.07 -15.54
N THR A 13 18.60 11.20 -15.88
CA THR A 13 18.89 12.48 -15.19
C THR A 13 17.77 12.69 -14.18
N ILE A 14 18.01 12.25 -12.94
CA ILE A 14 17.18 12.63 -11.79
C ILE A 14 17.55 14.06 -11.45
N CYS A 15 16.56 14.96 -11.49
CA CYS A 15 16.74 16.39 -11.25
C CYS A 15 17.45 16.62 -9.91
N ARG A 16 18.51 17.44 -9.95
CA ARG A 16 19.18 18.00 -8.77
C ARG A 16 18.23 18.99 -8.08
N GLY A 17 17.47 18.50 -7.12
CA GLY A 17 16.87 19.30 -6.05
C GLY A 17 17.50 18.89 -4.73
N THR A 18 17.83 19.86 -3.88
CA THR A 18 18.44 19.66 -2.56
C THR A 18 17.55 18.77 -1.68
N LEU A 19 18.04 17.57 -1.38
CA LEU A 19 17.34 16.51 -0.65
C LEU A 19 17.72 16.54 0.84
N ASP A 20 16.73 16.77 1.70
CA ASP A 20 16.74 16.35 3.10
C ASP A 20 15.70 15.21 3.28
N HIS A 21 15.89 14.40 4.32
CA HIS A 21 15.55 12.97 4.44
C HIS A 21 14.11 12.62 4.90
N ASP A 22 13.21 12.05 4.07
CA ASP A 22 11.82 11.72 4.54
C ASP A 22 11.14 10.45 3.92
N ALA A 23 10.17 9.88 4.67
CA ALA A 23 9.29 8.66 4.63
C ALA A 23 8.11 8.63 3.60
N CYS A 24 7.50 7.46 3.30
CA CYS A 24 6.42 7.28 2.29
C CYS A 24 5.14 6.68 2.87
N ILE A 25 3.99 7.11 2.35
CA ILE A 25 2.68 6.44 2.52
C ILE A 25 1.97 6.35 1.16
N LEU A 26 1.51 5.14 0.87
CA LEU A 26 0.65 4.61 -0.20
C LEU A 26 0.40 5.54 -1.39
N SER A 27 0.93 5.22 -2.58
CA SER A 27 0.24 5.46 -3.86
C SER A 27 1.04 5.07 -5.13
N VAL A 28 0.33 4.88 -6.24
CA VAL A 28 0.86 4.34 -7.51
C VAL A 28 1.33 5.47 -8.44
N LEU A 29 2.53 5.29 -9.02
CA LEU A 29 3.23 6.24 -9.88
C LEU A 29 3.29 5.70 -11.33
N ILE A 30 3.02 6.50 -12.37
CA ILE A 30 3.04 6.00 -13.76
C ILE A 30 3.69 7.02 -14.68
N VAL A 31 4.66 6.61 -15.49
CA VAL A 31 5.30 7.44 -16.52
C VAL A 31 4.55 7.31 -17.86
N ASN A 32 4.26 8.49 -18.45
CA ASN A 32 3.97 8.78 -19.87
C ASN A 32 2.54 9.28 -20.26
N LEU A 33 2.45 10.62 -20.36
CA LEU A 33 1.59 11.52 -21.16
C LEU A 33 0.07 11.64 -20.89
N GLU A 34 -0.40 12.88 -21.04
CA GLU A 34 -1.70 13.46 -20.65
C GLU A 34 -2.92 12.91 -21.41
N ALA A 35 -4.04 12.68 -20.72
CA ALA A 35 -5.33 12.31 -21.31
C ALA A 35 -6.51 12.39 -20.31
N GLU A 36 -7.76 12.42 -20.82
CA GLU A 36 -9.01 12.32 -20.03
C GLU A 36 -9.68 10.92 -20.18
N PRO A 37 -10.38 10.38 -19.16
CA PRO A 37 -10.92 9.01 -19.16
C PRO A 37 -12.40 8.91 -19.66
N PRO A 38 -12.80 7.86 -20.42
CA PRO A 38 -14.20 7.54 -20.69
C PRO A 38 -14.78 6.50 -19.70
N THR A 39 -16.07 6.59 -19.36
CA THR A 39 -16.80 5.53 -18.63
C THR A 39 -18.17 5.27 -19.25
N ASP A 40 -18.34 4.09 -19.85
CA ASP A 40 -19.53 3.62 -20.59
C ASP A 40 -20.32 2.53 -19.83
N TRP A 41 -19.92 2.19 -18.60
CA TRP A 41 -20.70 1.35 -17.69
C TRP A 41 -20.79 1.95 -16.28
N LYS A 42 -21.97 1.85 -15.65
CA LYS A 42 -22.24 2.34 -14.28
C LYS A 42 -22.52 1.15 -13.38
N LEU A 43 -21.88 1.10 -12.20
CA LEU A 43 -22.30 0.18 -11.14
C LEU A 43 -23.71 0.55 -10.71
N VAL A 44 -24.65 -0.39 -10.90
CA VAL A 44 -26.03 -0.25 -10.46
C VAL A 44 -26.15 -0.91 -9.08
N HIS A 45 -26.44 -0.11 -8.06
CA HIS A 45 -26.72 -0.63 -6.72
C HIS A 45 -28.03 -1.42 -6.73
N ILE A 46 -27.99 -2.68 -6.26
CA ILE A 46 -29.18 -3.55 -6.13
C ILE A 46 -29.53 -3.77 -4.63
N ARG A 47 -28.83 -3.12 -3.69
CA ARG A 47 -28.99 -3.35 -2.24
C ARG A 47 -29.42 -2.10 -1.47
N ASP A 48 -30.21 -2.29 -0.41
CA ASP A 48 -30.69 -1.24 0.49
C ASP A 48 -29.60 -0.91 1.53
N ALA A 49 -29.14 0.35 1.57
CA ALA A 49 -28.03 0.82 2.42
C ALA A 49 -28.29 0.79 3.96
N ASN A 50 -29.43 0.23 4.42
CA ASN A 50 -29.87 0.26 5.82
C ASN A 50 -29.96 -1.12 6.49
N ASP A 51 -29.52 -2.22 5.85
CA ASP A 51 -29.51 -3.54 6.49
C ASP A 51 -28.18 -3.78 7.22
N SER A 52 -28.22 -3.91 8.55
CA SER A 52 -27.05 -4.23 9.39
C SER A 52 -26.41 -5.60 9.09
N LYS A 53 -26.97 -6.36 8.14
CA LYS A 53 -26.41 -7.61 7.61
C LYS A 53 -25.46 -7.40 6.42
N ASP A 54 -25.27 -6.17 5.95
CA ASP A 54 -24.39 -5.86 4.82
C ASP A 54 -22.92 -5.63 5.22
N ALA A 55 -22.61 -5.56 6.53
CA ALA A 55 -21.24 -5.51 7.02
C ALA A 55 -20.50 -6.84 6.74
N GLN A 56 -19.20 -6.76 6.44
CA GLN A 56 -18.39 -7.96 6.25
C GLN A 56 -18.42 -8.86 7.50
N TYR A 57 -18.32 -10.17 7.29
CA TYR A 57 -18.29 -11.11 8.40
C TYR A 57 -16.96 -10.98 9.15
N GLN A 58 -17.03 -10.61 10.43
CA GLN A 58 -15.86 -10.49 11.29
C GLN A 58 -15.28 -11.87 11.64
N LEU A 59 -14.04 -12.09 11.20
CA LEU A 59 -13.19 -13.24 11.51
C LEU A 59 -12.41 -13.05 12.81
N SER A 60 -12.26 -11.82 13.29
CA SER A 60 -11.67 -11.47 14.60
C SER A 60 -12.53 -10.43 15.34
N LYS A 61 -12.49 -10.47 16.68
CA LYS A 61 -13.09 -9.42 17.54
C LYS A 61 -12.18 -8.20 17.71
N ASP A 62 -10.94 -8.33 17.29
CA ASP A 62 -9.99 -7.22 17.16
C ASP A 62 -10.03 -6.74 15.71
N ALA A 63 -10.41 -5.48 15.50
CA ALA A 63 -10.66 -4.90 14.18
C ALA A 63 -9.40 -4.82 13.31
N ASP A 64 -8.24 -4.54 13.89
CA ASP A 64 -6.96 -4.50 13.17
C ASP A 64 -6.56 -5.90 12.67
N PHE A 65 -6.78 -6.92 13.51
CA PHE A 65 -6.53 -8.31 13.10
C PHE A 65 -7.55 -8.78 12.07
N ASP A 66 -8.82 -8.39 12.22
CA ASP A 66 -9.89 -8.71 11.27
C ASP A 66 -9.56 -8.17 9.88
N PHE A 67 -9.21 -6.89 9.82
CA PHE A 67 -8.75 -6.20 8.62
C PHE A 67 -7.63 -6.96 7.92
N GLU A 68 -6.55 -7.30 8.62
CA GLU A 68 -5.42 -8.00 8.00
C GLU A 68 -5.79 -9.44 7.54
N ILE A 69 -6.67 -10.13 8.27
CA ILE A 69 -7.14 -11.47 7.86
C ILE A 69 -7.96 -11.35 6.57
N VAL A 70 -8.88 -10.38 6.48
CA VAL A 70 -9.72 -10.12 5.30
C VAL A 70 -8.87 -9.66 4.11
N ARG A 71 -7.92 -8.73 4.33
CA ARG A 71 -6.92 -8.28 3.35
C ARG A 71 -6.20 -9.48 2.75
N ASN A 72 -5.69 -10.38 3.58
CA ASN A 72 -5.01 -11.58 3.11
C ASN A 72 -5.95 -12.56 2.38
N LEU A 73 -7.19 -12.74 2.87
CA LEU A 73 -8.18 -13.57 2.19
C LEU A 73 -8.47 -13.07 0.76
N SER A 74 -8.45 -11.75 0.56
CA SER A 74 -8.63 -11.14 -0.76
C SER A 74 -7.50 -11.47 -1.76
N TYR A 75 -6.30 -11.84 -1.27
CA TYR A 75 -5.16 -12.19 -2.13
C TYR A 75 -5.29 -13.53 -2.83
N THR A 76 -6.32 -14.31 -2.53
CA THR A 76 -6.68 -15.52 -3.26
C THR A 76 -6.86 -15.26 -4.76
N ALA A 77 -7.51 -14.14 -5.12
CA ALA A 77 -7.67 -13.69 -6.52
C ALA A 77 -6.32 -13.35 -7.19
N GLY A 78 -5.35 -12.92 -6.39
CA GLY A 78 -3.97 -12.58 -6.75
C GLY A 78 -2.99 -13.76 -6.70
N GLU A 79 -3.43 -14.98 -6.36
CA GLU A 79 -2.60 -16.16 -6.06
C GLU A 79 -1.70 -16.01 -4.81
N GLY A 80 -1.91 -14.99 -3.96
CA GLY A 80 -1.09 -14.71 -2.77
C GLY A 80 -1.51 -15.47 -1.52
N SER A 81 -2.69 -16.10 -1.52
CA SER A 81 -3.19 -16.88 -0.39
C SER A 81 -4.18 -17.96 -0.85
N ASP A 82 -4.55 -18.87 0.06
CA ASP A 82 -5.66 -19.81 -0.10
C ASP A 82 -6.67 -19.65 1.05
N VAL A 83 -7.97 -19.71 0.75
CA VAL A 83 -9.07 -19.49 1.71
C VAL A 83 -8.93 -20.41 2.92
N GLY A 84 -8.70 -21.70 2.70
CA GLY A 84 -8.61 -22.67 3.79
C GLY A 84 -7.41 -22.42 4.71
N GLU A 85 -6.28 -22.02 4.13
CA GLU A 85 -5.06 -21.71 4.87
C GLU A 85 -5.25 -20.47 5.77
N VAL A 86 -5.90 -19.42 5.26
CA VAL A 86 -6.19 -18.19 6.02
C VAL A 86 -7.20 -18.45 7.14
N LEU A 87 -8.28 -19.19 6.86
CA LEU A 87 -9.30 -19.49 7.87
C LEU A 87 -8.77 -20.38 9.00
N VAL A 88 -7.84 -21.30 8.71
CA VAL A 88 -7.16 -22.10 9.73
C VAL A 88 -6.27 -21.20 10.60
N ALA A 89 -5.52 -20.26 10.01
CA ALA A 89 -4.73 -19.31 10.79
C ALA A 89 -5.63 -18.46 11.70
N ALA A 90 -6.73 -17.92 11.16
CA ALA A 90 -7.67 -17.07 11.90
C ALA A 90 -8.23 -17.73 13.18
N GLN A 91 -8.46 -19.04 13.17
CA GLN A 91 -8.95 -19.79 14.33
C GLN A 91 -7.98 -19.79 15.52
N GLU A 92 -6.69 -19.57 15.28
CA GLU A 92 -5.64 -19.63 16.30
C GLU A 92 -5.31 -18.25 16.89
N ILE A 93 -5.85 -17.17 16.30
CA ILE A 93 -5.53 -15.79 16.65
C ILE A 93 -6.40 -15.34 17.82
N ILE A 94 -5.75 -14.82 18.85
CA ILE A 94 -6.38 -14.28 20.05
C ILE A 94 -6.45 -12.75 19.89
N PRO A 95 -7.64 -12.13 20.03
CA PRO A 95 -7.79 -10.66 19.96
C PRO A 95 -6.79 -9.92 20.86
N LYS A 96 -6.19 -8.83 20.35
CA LYS A 96 -5.14 -8.02 21.00
C LYS A 96 -3.81 -8.72 21.30
N ASP A 97 -3.65 -10.00 20.98
CA ASP A 97 -2.38 -10.72 21.14
C ASP A 97 -1.62 -10.79 19.80
N MET A 98 -0.77 -9.79 19.56
CA MET A 98 0.09 -9.70 18.37
C MET A 98 1.02 -10.90 18.19
N ARG A 99 1.39 -11.60 19.28
CA ARG A 99 2.22 -12.80 19.21
C ARG A 99 1.42 -13.99 18.71
N SER A 100 0.15 -14.12 19.12
CA SER A 100 -0.75 -15.16 18.59
C SER A 100 -0.95 -15.00 17.08
N TYR A 101 -1.13 -13.76 16.60
CA TYR A 101 -1.23 -13.42 15.18
C TYR A 101 0.02 -13.89 14.42
N SER A 102 1.19 -13.43 14.86
CA SER A 102 2.47 -13.83 14.25
C SER A 102 2.66 -15.36 14.24
N THR A 103 2.32 -16.02 15.34
CA THR A 103 2.51 -17.47 15.48
C THR A 103 1.63 -18.24 14.50
N ALA A 104 0.37 -17.83 14.35
CA ALA A 104 -0.58 -18.47 13.43
C ALA A 104 -0.13 -18.37 11.96
N PHE A 105 0.33 -17.18 11.55
CA PHE A 105 0.80 -16.98 10.17
C PHE A 105 2.19 -17.56 9.91
N ASN A 106 3.13 -17.54 10.88
CA ASN A 106 4.41 -18.26 10.76
C ASN A 106 4.18 -19.76 10.57
N ARG A 107 3.28 -20.36 11.36
CA ARG A 107 2.93 -21.78 11.21
C ARG A 107 2.35 -22.09 9.84
N SER A 108 1.53 -21.20 9.31
CA SER A 108 0.96 -21.35 7.96
C SER A 108 2.04 -21.20 6.89
N ALA A 109 2.96 -20.25 7.04
CA ALA A 109 4.11 -20.08 6.17
C ALA A 109 5.02 -21.31 6.15
N ASP A 110 5.45 -21.83 7.31
CA ASP A 110 6.30 -23.02 7.42
C ASP A 110 5.66 -24.26 6.78
N ARG A 111 4.33 -24.41 6.94
CA ARG A 111 3.56 -25.49 6.32
C ARG A 111 3.55 -25.37 4.80
N VAL A 112 3.37 -24.18 4.24
CA VAL A 112 3.44 -23.97 2.79
C VAL A 112 4.88 -24.08 2.28
N GLN A 113 5.88 -23.62 3.06
CA GLN A 113 7.29 -23.76 2.73
C GLN A 113 7.69 -25.25 2.64
N THR A 114 7.15 -26.11 3.50
CA THR A 114 7.34 -27.57 3.38
C THR A 114 6.79 -28.11 2.06
N GLN A 115 5.66 -27.57 1.56
CA GLN A 115 5.14 -27.92 0.23
C GLN A 115 6.10 -27.45 -0.87
N VAL A 116 6.57 -26.20 -0.79
CA VAL A 116 7.56 -25.62 -1.70
C VAL A 116 8.78 -26.55 -1.83
N ASP A 117 9.37 -26.95 -0.70
CA ASP A 117 10.59 -27.78 -0.66
C ASP A 117 10.37 -29.17 -1.30
N SER A 118 9.13 -29.66 -1.32
CA SER A 118 8.76 -30.93 -1.95
C SER A 118 8.55 -30.85 -3.47
N ILE A 119 8.37 -29.65 -4.02
CA ILE A 119 8.07 -29.46 -5.44
C ILE A 119 9.36 -29.39 -6.25
N ASN A 120 9.47 -30.25 -7.27
CA ASN A 120 10.49 -30.07 -8.30
C ASN A 120 10.12 -28.87 -9.18
N ALA A 121 10.67 -27.70 -8.88
CA ALA A 121 10.34 -26.44 -9.56
C ALA A 121 10.67 -26.44 -11.06
N THR A 122 11.70 -27.17 -11.50
CA THR A 122 12.05 -27.32 -12.91
C THR A 122 10.98 -28.10 -13.68
N LYS A 123 10.39 -29.11 -13.04
CA LYS A 123 9.35 -29.94 -13.65
C LYS A 123 7.95 -29.33 -13.50
N TYR A 124 7.68 -28.64 -12.39
CA TYR A 124 6.36 -28.11 -12.04
C TYR A 124 6.43 -26.62 -11.61
N PRO A 125 6.87 -25.71 -12.51
CA PRO A 125 7.15 -24.32 -12.16
C PRO A 125 5.90 -23.54 -11.73
N VAL A 126 4.71 -23.89 -12.24
CA VAL A 126 3.45 -23.24 -11.84
C VAL A 126 3.10 -23.58 -10.39
N SER A 127 3.21 -24.85 -10.00
CA SER A 127 2.96 -25.29 -8.63
C SER A 127 3.95 -24.65 -7.65
N ALA A 128 5.24 -24.62 -8.02
CA ALA A 128 6.27 -23.98 -7.22
C ALA A 128 5.98 -22.49 -7.02
N ARG A 129 5.74 -21.74 -8.11
CA ARG A 129 5.43 -20.30 -8.05
C ARG A 129 4.26 -20.00 -7.11
N LYS A 130 3.14 -20.72 -7.26
CA LYS A 130 1.96 -20.51 -6.43
C LYS A 130 2.22 -20.80 -4.95
N ALA A 131 3.00 -21.85 -4.65
CA ALA A 131 3.36 -22.15 -3.27
C ALA A 131 4.32 -21.11 -2.68
N TYR A 132 5.29 -20.62 -3.46
CA TYR A 132 6.19 -19.52 -3.04
C TYR A 132 5.43 -18.22 -2.77
N PHE A 133 4.47 -17.84 -3.62
CA PHE A 133 3.64 -16.65 -3.41
C PHE A 133 2.85 -16.70 -2.09
N ARG A 134 2.23 -17.86 -1.79
CA ARG A 134 1.53 -18.06 -0.52
C ARG A 134 2.47 -18.05 0.69
N ALA A 135 3.58 -18.79 0.62
CA ALA A 135 4.57 -18.82 1.70
C ALA A 135 5.12 -17.42 2.01
N SER A 136 5.49 -16.66 0.98
CA SER A 136 5.96 -15.28 1.12
C SER A 136 4.91 -14.39 1.78
N SER A 137 3.66 -14.44 1.32
CA SER A 137 2.56 -13.67 1.92
C SER A 137 2.35 -14.00 3.39
N TYR A 138 2.47 -15.27 3.78
CA TYR A 138 2.30 -15.69 5.17
C TYR A 138 3.48 -15.33 6.07
N TYR A 139 4.72 -15.42 5.59
CA TYR A 139 5.87 -14.90 6.33
C TYR A 139 5.77 -13.37 6.52
N ARG A 140 5.29 -12.64 5.50
CA ARG A 140 5.03 -11.20 5.60
C ARG A 140 4.03 -10.90 6.72
N LEU A 141 2.87 -11.55 6.71
CA LEU A 141 1.83 -11.36 7.74
C LEU A 141 2.33 -11.73 9.12
N ALA A 142 3.13 -12.78 9.23
CA ALA A 142 3.67 -13.21 10.51
C ALA A 142 4.57 -12.13 11.14
N ASN A 143 5.24 -11.31 10.33
CA ASN A 143 6.04 -10.20 10.81
C ASN A 143 5.24 -8.90 11.01
N PHE A 144 4.00 -8.80 10.52
CA PHE A 144 3.24 -7.55 10.45
C PHE A 144 3.13 -6.80 11.78
N PHE A 145 2.79 -7.52 12.86
CA PHE A 145 2.67 -6.96 14.21
C PHE A 145 3.91 -7.20 15.09
N LEU A 146 5.01 -7.72 14.54
CA LEU A 146 6.25 -7.95 15.27
C LEU A 146 7.43 -7.19 14.65
N HIS A 147 8.08 -6.36 15.45
CA HIS A 147 9.48 -6.01 15.23
C HIS A 147 10.32 -6.39 16.44
N GLY A 148 11.13 -7.44 16.28
CA GLY A 148 12.39 -7.55 17.01
C GLY A 148 13.47 -6.83 16.21
N ASN A 149 14.46 -6.24 16.88
CA ASN A 149 15.66 -5.59 16.31
C ASN A 149 16.13 -6.19 14.97
N CYS A 150 15.59 -5.73 13.85
CA CYS A 150 16.03 -6.11 12.53
C CYS A 150 16.94 -5.00 12.00
N GLN A 151 18.22 -5.33 11.79
CA GLN A 151 19.13 -4.43 11.08
C GLN A 151 18.82 -4.51 9.58
N ARG A 152 18.27 -3.43 9.03
CA ARG A 152 18.15 -3.22 7.58
C ARG A 152 19.53 -2.84 7.01
N PHE A 153 19.85 -3.31 5.80
CA PHE A 153 21.07 -2.95 5.07
C PHE A 153 20.73 -2.38 3.69
N ASN A 154 21.61 -1.53 3.16
CA ASN A 154 21.40 -0.79 1.91
C ASN A 154 22.47 -1.13 0.81
N LEU A 155 22.10 -1.48 -0.44
CA LEU A 155 22.76 -1.32 -1.77
C LEU A 155 22.75 0.12 -2.38
N THR A 156 23.83 0.86 -2.30
CA THR A 156 23.93 2.22 -2.86
C THR A 156 23.83 2.32 -4.40
N SER A 157 23.15 3.36 -4.94
CA SER A 157 23.20 3.73 -6.37
C SER A 157 24.58 4.23 -6.80
N ASN A 158 24.81 4.29 -8.13
CA ASN A 158 26.10 4.64 -8.75
C ASN A 158 26.67 6.03 -8.38
N ASP A 159 25.88 6.95 -7.83
CA ASP A 159 26.34 8.25 -7.31
C ASP A 159 26.31 8.32 -5.77
N ASN A 160 26.11 7.17 -5.12
CA ASN A 160 26.00 6.96 -3.67
C ASN A 160 24.84 7.70 -2.97
N LYS A 161 23.77 8.08 -3.68
CA LYS A 161 22.71 8.94 -3.07
C LYS A 161 21.49 8.21 -2.52
N PHE A 162 21.12 7.06 -3.05
CA PHE A 162 20.03 6.22 -2.52
C PHE A 162 20.01 4.84 -3.18
N GLU A 163 19.20 3.93 -2.67
CA GLU A 163 18.95 2.59 -3.18
C GLU A 163 17.46 2.31 -3.26
N ILE A 164 17.03 1.54 -4.26
CA ILE A 164 15.68 0.98 -4.32
C ILE A 164 15.75 -0.46 -4.88
N PRO A 165 15.43 -1.55 -4.14
CA PRO A 165 15.05 -2.79 -4.77
C PRO A 165 13.66 -2.63 -5.38
N ALA A 166 13.56 -2.97 -6.65
CA ALA A 166 12.32 -2.94 -7.40
C ALA A 166 12.19 -4.24 -8.20
N ILE A 167 10.96 -4.74 -8.35
CA ILE A 167 10.68 -5.94 -9.14
C ILE A 167 9.95 -5.52 -10.41
N PHE A 168 10.49 -5.88 -11.57
CA PHE A 168 9.82 -5.69 -12.86
C PHE A 168 9.11 -6.97 -13.30
N TYR A 169 7.81 -6.85 -13.57
CA TYR A 169 6.97 -7.88 -14.15
C TYR A 169 6.57 -7.47 -15.58
N SER A 170 7.02 -8.25 -16.56
CA SER A 170 6.60 -8.08 -17.96
C SER A 170 5.22 -8.70 -18.19
N SER A 171 4.36 -7.99 -18.91
CA SER A 171 3.06 -8.52 -19.36
C SER A 171 3.17 -9.67 -20.37
N GLY A 172 4.37 -9.94 -20.90
CA GLY A 172 4.61 -10.99 -21.88
C GLY A 172 4.09 -10.68 -23.29
N ARG A 173 3.48 -9.51 -23.51
CA ARG A 173 3.03 -9.06 -24.84
C ARG A 173 4.21 -8.45 -25.63
N PRO A 174 4.27 -8.64 -26.96
CA PRO A 174 5.36 -8.09 -27.77
C PRO A 174 5.30 -6.56 -27.89
N GLY A 175 6.47 -5.95 -28.09
CA GLY A 175 6.63 -4.51 -28.30
C GLY A 175 6.57 -3.67 -27.02
N PRO A 176 6.73 -2.34 -27.12
CA PRO A 176 6.59 -1.43 -25.98
C PRO A 176 5.18 -1.51 -25.38
N ARG A 177 5.10 -1.50 -24.04
CA ARG A 177 3.84 -1.59 -23.28
C ARG A 177 3.76 -0.46 -22.25
N PRO A 178 2.55 0.02 -21.91
CA PRO A 178 2.34 0.86 -20.73
C PRO A 178 2.91 0.18 -19.48
N THR A 179 3.45 0.95 -18.54
CA THR A 179 4.07 0.43 -17.32
C THR A 179 3.52 1.16 -16.09
N ILE A 180 3.00 0.42 -15.12
CA ILE A 180 2.58 0.94 -13.82
C ILE A 180 3.71 0.74 -12.80
N ILE A 181 3.99 1.74 -11.97
CA ILE A 181 4.93 1.64 -10.85
C ILE A 181 4.13 1.66 -9.54
N LEU A 182 4.13 0.53 -8.83
CA LEU A 182 3.37 0.28 -7.62
C LEU A 182 4.29 0.41 -6.39
N CYS A 183 3.82 1.11 -5.35
CA CYS A 183 4.35 0.97 -4.00
C CYS A 183 3.23 0.73 -3.01
N GLN A 184 3.61 0.22 -1.84
CA GLN A 184 2.69 0.00 -0.74
C GLN A 184 2.49 1.22 0.15
N GLY A 185 1.60 1.06 1.14
CA GLY A 185 1.40 1.94 2.28
C GLY A 185 2.54 1.96 3.29
N TYR A 186 2.25 2.40 4.50
CA TYR A 186 3.24 2.51 5.59
C TYR A 186 3.93 1.16 5.90
N ASP A 187 3.26 0.04 5.65
CA ASP A 187 3.53 -1.29 6.25
C ASP A 187 3.62 -2.46 5.27
N GLY A 188 3.22 -2.26 4.01
CA GLY A 188 3.21 -3.33 3.01
C GLY A 188 4.57 -3.57 2.35
N ALA A 189 4.84 -4.81 1.96
CA ALA A 189 6.01 -5.18 1.17
C ALA A 189 5.74 -5.05 -0.34
N GLN A 190 6.75 -4.74 -1.15
CA GLN A 190 6.55 -4.56 -2.60
C GLN A 190 6.01 -5.82 -3.31
N GLU A 191 6.35 -7.01 -2.80
CA GLU A 191 5.87 -8.30 -3.32
C GLU A 191 4.35 -8.41 -3.23
N GLU A 192 3.74 -7.80 -2.23
CA GLU A 192 2.29 -7.82 -2.03
C GLU A 192 1.54 -7.12 -3.17
N MET A 193 2.14 -6.09 -3.76
CA MET A 193 1.53 -5.33 -4.86
C MET A 193 1.28 -6.20 -6.09
N TYR A 194 1.99 -7.31 -6.25
CA TYR A 194 1.67 -8.29 -7.28
C TYR A 194 0.25 -8.86 -7.09
N HIS A 195 -0.12 -9.19 -5.86
CA HIS A 195 -1.41 -9.81 -5.52
C HIS A 195 -2.56 -8.80 -5.48
N VAL A 196 -2.27 -7.57 -5.05
CA VAL A 196 -3.27 -6.49 -4.94
C VAL A 196 -3.75 -6.05 -6.32
N ILE A 197 -2.83 -5.65 -7.21
CA ILE A 197 -3.17 -5.07 -8.52
C ILE A 197 -2.26 -5.56 -9.65
N GLY A 198 -1.02 -5.99 -9.33
CA GLY A 198 -0.02 -6.35 -10.34
C GLY A 198 -0.48 -7.44 -11.30
N LYS A 199 -1.09 -8.53 -10.79
CA LYS A 199 -1.67 -9.58 -11.64
C LYS A 199 -2.76 -9.04 -12.57
N ALA A 200 -3.68 -8.22 -12.05
CA ALA A 200 -4.77 -7.64 -12.82
C ALA A 200 -4.28 -6.69 -13.93
N ALA A 201 -3.20 -5.95 -13.68
CA ALA A 201 -2.54 -5.10 -14.67
C ALA A 201 -1.82 -5.94 -15.75
N LEU A 202 -1.12 -7.01 -15.38
CA LEU A 202 -0.44 -7.91 -16.30
C LEU A 202 -1.42 -8.60 -17.27
N GLU A 203 -2.60 -9.02 -16.77
CA GLU A 203 -3.68 -9.61 -17.57
C GLU A 203 -4.20 -8.65 -18.66
N ARG A 204 -4.25 -7.35 -18.36
CA ARG A 204 -4.57 -6.25 -19.30
C ARG A 204 -3.44 -5.91 -20.26
N GLY A 205 -2.27 -6.55 -20.12
CA GLY A 205 -1.13 -6.32 -20.99
C GLY A 205 -0.30 -5.10 -20.58
N ILE A 206 -0.37 -4.68 -19.32
CA ILE A 206 0.36 -3.56 -18.74
C ILE A 206 1.55 -4.13 -17.96
N ASN A 207 2.74 -3.57 -18.16
CA ASN A 207 3.92 -3.96 -17.36
C ASN A 207 3.80 -3.40 -15.95
N VAL A 208 4.44 -4.06 -14.98
CA VAL A 208 4.40 -3.64 -13.58
C VAL A 208 5.80 -3.51 -13.04
N ILE A 209 6.09 -2.43 -12.34
CA ILE A 209 7.24 -2.29 -11.46
C ILE A 209 6.69 -2.20 -10.05
N THR A 210 7.12 -3.04 -9.12
CA THR A 210 6.88 -2.81 -7.69
C THR A 210 8.16 -2.26 -7.08
N TYR A 211 8.03 -1.41 -6.07
CA TYR A 211 9.16 -0.92 -5.29
C TYR A 211 8.70 -0.63 -3.86
N GLU A 212 9.65 -0.52 -2.93
CA GLU A 212 9.38 -0.04 -1.57
C GLU A 212 9.92 1.40 -1.41
N GLY A 213 9.36 2.16 -0.47
CA GLY A 213 9.82 3.48 -0.03
C GLY A 213 10.44 3.47 1.38
N PRO A 214 10.64 4.64 2.03
CA PRO A 214 11.13 4.83 3.40
C PRO A 214 10.07 4.60 4.43
N GLY A 215 10.47 3.93 5.52
CA GLY A 215 9.54 3.33 6.46
C GLY A 215 9.14 1.92 6.02
N GLN A 216 8.96 1.69 4.72
CA GLN A 216 8.65 0.39 4.13
C GLN A 216 9.89 -0.53 4.15
N PRO A 217 9.75 -1.85 3.98
CA PRO A 217 10.79 -2.81 4.38
C PRO A 217 12.21 -2.58 3.83
N THR A 218 12.43 -1.85 2.72
CA THR A 218 13.75 -1.77 2.05
C THR A 218 14.26 -0.41 1.48
N VAL A 219 13.60 0.77 1.51
CA VAL A 219 14.03 1.95 0.66
C VAL A 219 13.78 3.34 1.26
N ARG A 220 14.08 4.48 0.57
CA ARG A 220 13.53 5.85 0.80
C ARG A 220 12.97 6.65 -0.45
N ARG A 221 11.68 7.16 -0.48
CA ARG A 221 10.88 8.11 -1.34
C ARG A 221 9.53 8.67 -0.73
N GLU A 222 8.80 9.56 -1.45
CA GLU A 222 7.58 10.30 -1.04
C GLU A 222 6.22 9.65 -1.46
N GLN A 223 5.08 10.13 -0.93
CA GLN A 223 3.70 9.81 -1.38
C GLN A 223 3.52 10.08 -2.90
N ALA A 224 2.74 9.32 -3.66
CA ALA A 224 2.64 9.50 -5.12
C ALA A 224 1.97 10.81 -5.57
N PRO A 225 0.87 11.33 -4.97
CA PRO A 225 0.42 12.68 -5.24
C PRO A 225 1.52 13.73 -5.00
N ARG A 226 2.30 13.55 -3.94
CA ARG A 226 3.44 14.42 -3.64
C ARG A 226 4.54 14.28 -4.69
N ALA A 227 4.87 13.06 -5.10
CA ALA A 227 5.81 12.80 -6.17
C ALA A 227 5.36 13.43 -7.50
N ALA A 228 4.06 13.41 -7.81
CA ALA A 228 3.49 14.08 -8.97
C ALA A 228 3.56 15.62 -8.91
N ALA A 229 3.69 16.17 -7.69
CA ALA A 229 3.96 17.59 -7.49
C ALA A 229 5.39 17.98 -7.94
N PHE A 230 6.32 17.03 -8.06
CA PHE A 230 7.74 17.29 -8.36
C PHE A 230 8.29 16.53 -9.59
N ASP A 231 7.63 15.45 -10.02
CA ASP A 231 7.96 14.68 -11.22
C ASP A 231 6.83 14.80 -12.25
N HIS A 232 7.07 15.62 -13.28
CA HIS A 232 6.08 15.90 -14.32
C HIS A 232 6.15 14.93 -15.51
N ARG A 233 6.91 13.83 -15.39
CA ARG A 233 6.92 12.77 -16.42
C ARG A 233 5.73 11.82 -16.28
N LEU A 234 4.97 11.97 -15.20
CA LEU A 234 3.87 11.08 -14.88
C LEU A 234 2.69 11.30 -15.83
N ALA A 235 1.95 10.23 -16.11
CA ALA A 235 0.74 10.27 -16.94
C ALA A 235 -0.50 10.55 -16.09
N ALA A 236 -0.56 9.87 -14.95
CA ALA A 236 -1.66 9.86 -14.02
C ALA A 236 -1.19 9.30 -12.66
N VAL A 237 -1.97 9.55 -11.62
CA VAL A 237 -1.77 8.99 -10.28
C VAL A 237 -3.02 8.21 -9.86
N MET A 238 -2.82 7.06 -9.23
CA MET A 238 -3.91 6.32 -8.56
C MET A 238 -3.66 6.35 -7.06
N ALA A 239 -4.51 7.09 -6.35
CA ALA A 239 -4.50 7.23 -4.90
C ALA A 239 -5.76 6.54 -4.34
N VAL A 240 -5.61 5.28 -3.95
CA VAL A 240 -6.62 4.56 -3.14
C VAL A 240 -6.48 5.08 -1.71
N ASP A 241 -7.58 5.48 -1.09
CA ASP A 241 -7.62 6.16 0.21
C ASP A 241 -6.72 7.40 0.26
N GLY A 242 -6.84 8.26 -0.76
CA GLY A 242 -5.87 9.33 -1.00
C GLY A 242 -5.65 10.28 0.19
N VAL A 243 -4.51 10.11 0.86
CA VAL A 243 -4.15 10.88 2.06
C VAL A 243 -3.66 12.29 1.71
N PHE A 244 -4.26 13.33 2.29
CA PHE A 244 -3.89 14.73 2.06
C PHE A 244 -2.90 15.27 3.09
N ASP A 245 -3.14 14.99 4.37
CA ASP A 245 -2.31 15.37 5.52
C ASP A 245 -2.21 14.21 6.53
N PHE A 246 -1.18 13.38 6.34
CA PHE A 246 -0.94 12.24 7.23
C PHE A 246 -0.51 12.66 8.64
N GLY A 247 0.24 13.76 8.74
CA GLY A 247 0.72 14.26 10.02
C GLY A 247 -0.43 14.70 10.93
N GLN A 248 -1.44 15.35 10.33
CA GLN A 248 -2.64 15.77 11.02
C GLN A 248 -3.51 14.58 11.45
N ASP A 249 -3.62 13.51 10.65
CA ASP A 249 -4.38 12.31 11.04
C ASP A 249 -3.74 11.61 12.24
N LEU A 250 -2.42 11.38 12.20
CA LEU A 250 -1.71 10.81 13.35
C LEU A 250 -1.90 11.65 14.62
N LEU A 251 -1.86 12.98 14.49
CA LEU A 251 -2.04 13.89 15.61
C LEU A 251 -3.49 13.86 16.14
N SER A 252 -4.47 13.71 15.25
CA SER A 252 -5.91 13.67 15.59
C SER A 252 -6.31 12.35 16.24
N ALA A 253 -5.61 11.25 15.92
CA ALA A 253 -5.78 9.95 16.56
C ALA A 253 -5.25 9.91 18.01
N LEU A 254 -4.42 10.88 18.42
CA LEU A 254 -3.87 10.90 19.77
C LEU A 254 -4.90 11.30 20.83
N PRO A 255 -4.86 10.65 22.02
CA PRO A 255 -5.52 11.18 23.21
C PRO A 255 -5.15 12.66 23.47
N PRO A 256 -6.11 13.51 23.91
CA PRO A 256 -5.89 14.97 24.03
C PRO A 256 -4.66 15.37 24.87
N VAL A 257 -4.32 14.57 25.88
CA VAL A 257 -3.14 14.80 26.73
C VAL A 257 -1.84 14.62 25.93
N LEU A 258 -1.75 13.57 25.12
CA LEU A 258 -0.59 13.29 24.27
C LEU A 258 -0.46 14.33 23.15
N ALA A 259 -1.57 14.68 22.50
CA ALA A 259 -1.59 15.74 21.50
C ALA A 259 -1.07 17.07 22.06
N LYS A 260 -1.52 17.46 23.26
CA LYS A 260 -1.06 18.70 23.93
C LYS A 260 0.43 18.66 24.27
N LEU A 261 0.95 17.50 24.73
CA LEU A 261 2.38 17.33 25.00
C LEU A 261 3.20 17.54 23.72
N PHE A 262 2.77 16.93 22.61
CA PHE A 262 3.42 17.10 21.31
C PHE A 262 3.41 18.56 20.86
N THR A 263 2.23 19.20 20.80
CA THR A 263 2.09 20.58 20.33
C THR A 263 2.83 21.61 21.20
N SER A 264 3.08 21.28 22.48
CA SER A 264 3.85 22.14 23.38
C SER A 264 5.37 22.11 23.14
N GLY A 265 5.87 21.21 22.29
CA GLY A 265 7.29 20.97 22.10
C GLY A 265 7.95 20.15 23.23
N ASN A 266 7.15 19.58 24.15
CA ASN A 266 7.67 18.82 25.29
C ASN A 266 8.03 17.39 24.87
N ALA A 267 9.13 17.25 24.12
CA ALA A 267 9.59 15.97 23.59
C ALA A 267 9.81 14.92 24.69
N THR A 268 10.46 15.29 25.79
CA THR A 268 10.71 14.38 26.92
C THR A 268 9.41 13.88 27.55
N GLY A 269 8.47 14.79 27.82
CA GLY A 269 7.17 14.43 28.39
C GLY A 269 6.33 13.57 27.45
N PHE A 270 6.32 13.90 26.16
CA PHE A 270 5.64 13.12 25.14
C PHE A 270 6.20 11.69 25.05
N ASN A 271 7.52 11.55 24.91
CA ASN A 271 8.18 10.24 24.81
C ASN A 271 7.92 9.36 26.05
N HIS A 272 7.96 9.96 27.24
CA HIS A 272 7.65 9.25 28.47
C HIS A 272 6.18 8.79 28.51
N ALA A 273 5.24 9.67 28.18
CA ALA A 273 3.82 9.34 28.18
C ALA A 273 3.45 8.29 27.11
N ILE A 274 4.11 8.29 25.94
CA ILE A 274 3.96 7.23 24.94
C ILE A 274 4.46 5.88 25.49
N ALA A 275 5.63 5.84 26.14
CA ALA A 275 6.16 4.61 26.71
C ALA A 275 5.21 4.02 27.77
N GLU A 276 4.61 4.85 28.63
CA GLU A 276 3.60 4.41 29.59
C GLU A 276 2.31 3.94 28.90
N ALA A 277 1.84 4.69 27.89
CA ALA A 277 0.64 4.32 27.15
C ALA A 277 0.81 2.98 26.42
N LEU A 278 1.99 2.70 25.86
CA LEU A 278 2.30 1.43 25.22
C LEU A 278 2.28 0.24 26.18
N GLU A 279 2.50 0.41 27.48
CA GLU A 279 2.40 -0.67 28.46
C GLU A 279 0.96 -0.86 28.99
N SER A 280 0.05 0.07 28.68
CA SER A 280 -1.33 0.02 29.16
C SER A 280 -2.14 -1.11 28.51
N PRO A 281 -2.93 -1.90 29.27
CA PRO A 281 -3.84 -2.89 28.70
C PRO A 281 -4.95 -2.26 27.83
N GLU A 282 -5.20 -0.95 28.00
CA GLU A 282 -6.19 -0.20 27.22
C GLU A 282 -5.64 0.31 25.88
N ALA A 283 -4.33 0.22 25.64
CA ALA A 283 -3.76 0.59 24.35
C ALA A 283 -4.31 -0.32 23.25
N THR A 284 -4.82 0.31 22.19
CA THR A 284 -5.33 -0.39 21.01
C THR A 284 -4.18 -1.06 20.24
N THR A 285 -4.54 -2.03 19.40
CA THR A 285 -3.60 -2.72 18.53
C THR A 285 -2.97 -1.73 17.55
N GLU A 286 -3.78 -0.88 16.92
CA GLU A 286 -3.33 0.27 16.11
C GLU A 286 -2.34 1.19 16.85
N PHE A 287 -2.65 1.64 18.08
CA PHE A 287 -1.76 2.56 18.81
C PHE A 287 -0.39 1.95 19.07
N ARG A 288 -0.37 0.67 19.49
CA ARG A 288 0.86 -0.09 19.70
C ARG A 288 1.65 -0.20 18.41
N TRP A 289 0.97 -0.57 17.33
CA TRP A 289 1.56 -0.71 16.03
C TRP A 289 2.16 0.60 15.54
N THR A 290 1.41 1.70 15.50
CA THR A 290 1.88 3.01 15.01
C THR A 290 3.22 3.43 15.62
N PHE A 291 3.35 3.36 16.94
CA PHE A 291 4.57 3.82 17.63
C PHE A 291 5.70 2.78 17.70
N GLN A 292 5.40 1.49 17.58
CA GLN A 292 6.42 0.44 17.52
C GLN A 292 6.98 0.25 16.11
N GLN A 293 6.20 0.63 15.09
CA GLN A 293 6.56 0.57 13.68
C GLN A 293 7.22 1.86 13.19
N GLY A 294 7.02 2.98 13.91
CA GLY A 294 7.57 4.29 13.57
C GLY A 294 9.10 4.30 13.48
N GLU A 295 9.62 4.50 12.27
CA GLU A 295 11.06 4.56 12.04
C GLU A 295 11.66 5.94 12.39
N ALA A 296 11.84 6.19 13.69
CA ALA A 296 12.59 7.34 14.20
C ALA A 296 13.28 7.02 15.53
N PRO A 297 14.28 7.82 15.95
CA PRO A 297 14.95 7.60 17.24
C PRO A 297 14.00 7.66 18.43
N THR A 298 12.93 8.47 18.36
CA THR A 298 11.91 8.59 19.40
C THR A 298 10.50 8.75 18.81
N PRO A 299 9.43 8.41 19.56
CA PRO A 299 8.05 8.69 19.17
C PRO A 299 7.78 10.15 18.79
N TYR A 300 8.39 11.10 19.52
CA TYR A 300 8.28 12.52 19.20
C TYR A 300 8.91 12.84 17.83
N ASP A 301 10.11 12.30 17.55
CA ASP A 301 10.77 12.50 16.27
C ASP A 301 9.97 11.90 15.11
N PHE A 302 9.35 10.74 15.33
CA PHE A 302 8.46 10.08 14.37
C PHE A 302 7.27 10.99 14.04
N LEU A 303 6.54 11.46 15.05
CA LEU A 303 5.36 12.30 14.84
C LEU A 303 5.73 13.66 14.23
N ASN A 304 6.86 14.24 14.64
CA ASN A 304 7.37 15.50 14.10
C ASN A 304 7.76 15.38 12.63
N LYS A 305 8.47 14.33 12.23
CA LYS A 305 8.77 14.06 10.82
C LYS A 305 7.50 13.79 10.01
N SER A 306 6.49 13.18 10.64
CA SER A 306 5.23 12.87 9.98
C SER A 306 4.46 14.11 9.55
N GLN A 307 4.70 15.27 10.18
CA GLN A 307 4.08 16.54 9.80
C GLN A 307 4.54 17.04 8.41
N ALA A 308 5.62 16.51 7.85
CA ALA A 308 6.07 16.86 6.50
C ALA A 308 5.22 16.21 5.38
N TYR A 309 4.42 15.18 5.70
CA TYR A 309 3.55 14.45 4.76
C TYR A 309 2.19 15.13 4.61
N ASN A 310 2.25 16.39 4.21
CA ASN A 310 1.10 17.22 3.91
C ASN A 310 1.24 17.80 2.48
N LEU A 311 0.17 17.72 1.70
CA LEU A 311 0.11 18.20 0.32
C LEU A 311 -0.26 19.68 0.18
N GLU A 312 -0.72 20.36 1.24
CA GLU A 312 -1.25 21.74 1.21
C GLU A 312 -0.36 22.73 0.42
N THR A 313 0.95 22.68 0.65
CA THR A 313 1.90 23.63 0.02
C THR A 313 2.32 23.23 -1.39
N VAL A 314 2.05 22.00 -1.81
CA VAL A 314 2.58 21.41 -3.06
C VAL A 314 1.48 20.94 -4.01
N ILE A 315 0.21 20.90 -3.58
CA ILE A 315 -0.91 20.36 -4.36
C ILE A 315 -1.06 21.05 -5.72
N ASN A 316 -0.82 22.37 -5.78
CA ASN A 316 -0.90 23.17 -6.98
C ASN A 316 0.17 22.82 -8.04
N ASN A 317 1.21 22.06 -7.67
CA ASN A 317 2.22 21.60 -8.60
C ASN A 317 1.82 20.30 -9.33
N ILE A 318 0.78 19.60 -8.87
CA ILE A 318 0.24 18.43 -9.57
C ILE A 318 -0.44 18.92 -10.85
N LYS A 319 -0.09 18.32 -12.00
CA LYS A 319 -0.58 18.71 -13.33
C LYS A 319 -1.29 17.58 -14.08
N VAL A 320 -1.34 16.40 -13.49
CA VAL A 320 -1.84 15.18 -14.12
C VAL A 320 -3.16 14.74 -13.48
N PRO A 321 -4.02 13.99 -14.18
CA PRO A 321 -5.20 13.39 -13.60
C PRO A 321 -4.85 12.47 -12.41
N VAL A 322 -5.68 12.52 -11.38
CA VAL A 322 -5.53 11.71 -10.17
C VAL A 322 -6.84 10.97 -9.90
N PHE A 323 -6.81 9.64 -9.92
CA PHE A 323 -7.89 8.85 -9.34
C PHE A 323 -7.81 8.93 -7.83
N VAL A 324 -8.90 9.32 -7.19
CA VAL A 324 -9.01 9.42 -5.73
C VAL A 324 -10.11 8.46 -5.26
N GLY A 325 -9.69 7.32 -4.71
CA GLY A 325 -10.58 6.36 -4.08
C GLY A 325 -10.88 6.76 -2.64
N ASP A 326 -12.15 6.68 -2.25
CA ASP A 326 -12.63 7.01 -0.91
C ASP A 326 -13.47 5.86 -0.36
N ALA A 327 -12.98 5.21 0.69
CA ALA A 327 -13.59 4.06 1.32
C ALA A 327 -14.57 4.47 2.44
N GLU A 328 -15.82 3.98 2.37
CA GLU A 328 -16.89 4.32 3.32
C GLU A 328 -16.54 4.03 4.80
N ASP A 329 -15.91 2.88 5.02
CA ASP A 329 -15.55 2.30 6.31
C ASP A 329 -14.06 2.45 6.62
N ASP A 330 -13.34 3.35 5.92
CA ASP A 330 -11.97 3.69 6.29
C ASP A 330 -11.93 4.22 7.73
N HIS A 331 -11.22 3.50 8.60
CA HIS A 331 -11.05 3.84 10.00
C HIS A 331 -9.71 4.54 10.29
N PHE A 332 -8.80 4.59 9.33
CA PHE A 332 -7.48 5.19 9.47
C PHE A 332 -7.44 6.64 8.96
N PHE A 333 -7.99 6.89 7.76
CA PHE A 333 -7.82 8.16 7.02
C PHE A 333 -9.15 8.80 6.60
N LYS A 334 -10.19 8.59 7.41
CA LYS A 334 -11.54 9.07 7.13
C LYS A 334 -11.57 10.58 6.87
N GLY A 335 -12.00 10.98 5.67
CA GLY A 335 -12.11 12.39 5.27
C GLY A 335 -10.97 12.89 4.37
N GLN A 336 -9.83 12.21 4.35
CA GLN A 336 -8.65 12.65 3.59
C GLN A 336 -8.85 12.59 2.09
N ALA A 337 -9.49 11.53 1.57
CA ALA A 337 -9.72 11.37 0.14
C ALA A 337 -10.63 12.48 -0.41
N GLN A 338 -11.64 12.90 0.34
CA GLN A 338 -12.51 14.03 -0.01
C GLN A 338 -11.72 15.35 0.01
N GLU A 339 -10.83 15.54 0.99
CA GLU A 339 -9.97 16.72 1.07
C GLU A 339 -9.00 16.80 -0.11
N LEU A 340 -8.33 15.68 -0.45
CA LEU A 340 -7.45 15.57 -1.60
C LEU A 340 -8.20 15.87 -2.91
N ALA A 341 -9.36 15.24 -3.13
CA ALA A 341 -10.15 15.45 -4.33
C ALA A 341 -10.59 16.91 -4.47
N LYS A 342 -11.00 17.55 -3.37
CA LYS A 342 -11.36 18.97 -3.34
C LYS A 342 -10.17 19.86 -3.68
N ALA A 343 -9.00 19.57 -3.13
CA ALA A 343 -7.78 20.37 -3.35
C ALA A 343 -7.26 20.24 -4.79
N LEU A 344 -7.41 19.08 -5.42
CA LEU A 344 -7.05 18.81 -6.81
C LEU A 344 -8.00 19.46 -7.84
N GLY A 345 -9.26 19.71 -7.45
CA GLY A 345 -10.25 20.32 -8.34
C GLY A 345 -10.54 19.45 -9.57
N SER A 346 -10.39 20.02 -10.77
CA SER A 346 -10.67 19.32 -12.03
C SER A 346 -9.70 18.18 -12.35
N LEU A 347 -8.57 18.08 -11.65
CA LEU A 347 -7.63 16.97 -11.83
C LEU A 347 -8.10 15.70 -11.10
N ALA A 348 -9.05 15.79 -10.18
CA ALA A 348 -9.55 14.64 -9.43
C ALA A 348 -10.62 13.86 -10.22
N HIS A 349 -10.39 12.56 -10.35
CA HIS A 349 -11.43 11.58 -10.62
C HIS A 349 -11.78 10.87 -9.31
N TYR A 350 -12.73 11.45 -8.57
CA TYR A 350 -13.16 10.93 -7.28
C TYR A 350 -14.12 9.75 -7.43
N HIS A 351 -13.88 8.67 -6.68
CA HIS A 351 -14.73 7.49 -6.64
C HIS A 351 -14.98 7.06 -5.18
N PHE A 352 -16.26 6.96 -4.81
CA PHE A 352 -16.67 6.49 -3.49
C PHE A 352 -16.93 4.98 -3.51
N PHE A 353 -16.13 4.24 -2.75
CA PHE A 353 -16.24 2.80 -2.59
C PHE A 353 -17.23 2.47 -1.47
N ASN A 354 -18.41 2.01 -1.87
CA ASN A 354 -19.51 1.77 -0.96
C ASN A 354 -19.42 0.38 -0.27
N ALA A 355 -19.71 0.34 1.02
CA ALA A 355 -19.69 -0.86 1.84
C ALA A 355 -20.69 -1.94 1.37
N THR A 356 -21.83 -1.56 0.80
CA THR A 356 -22.85 -2.50 0.26
C THR A 356 -22.34 -3.34 -0.92
N LEU A 357 -21.24 -2.91 -1.54
CA LEU A 357 -20.53 -3.63 -2.60
C LEU A 357 -19.32 -4.44 -2.07
N CYS A 358 -19.13 -4.46 -0.75
CA CYS A 358 -18.02 -5.13 -0.05
C CYS A 358 -16.64 -4.62 -0.49
N VAL A 359 -16.56 -3.32 -0.81
CA VAL A 359 -15.33 -2.64 -1.29
C VAL A 359 -15.02 -1.38 -0.48
N GLY A 360 -15.81 -1.09 0.55
CA GLY A 360 -15.73 0.14 1.35
C GLY A 360 -14.76 0.12 2.54
N GLU A 361 -14.04 -0.97 2.78
CA GLU A 361 -12.98 -1.02 3.80
C GLU A 361 -11.76 -0.18 3.37
N HIS A 362 -10.89 0.19 4.31
CA HIS A 362 -9.58 0.77 3.99
C HIS A 362 -8.83 -0.09 2.96
N CYS A 363 -8.13 0.52 2.01
CA CYS A 363 -7.51 -0.10 0.84
C CYS A 363 -8.48 -0.90 -0.04
N SER A 364 -9.79 -0.71 0.11
CA SER A 364 -10.83 -1.60 -0.41
C SER A 364 -10.59 -3.06 -0.05
N ALA A 365 -10.07 -3.33 1.15
CA ALA A 365 -9.75 -4.67 1.61
C ALA A 365 -10.97 -5.61 1.55
N GLY A 366 -10.75 -6.84 1.06
CA GLY A 366 -11.83 -7.79 0.76
C GLY A 366 -12.48 -7.59 -0.62
N GLY A 367 -12.42 -6.39 -1.19
CA GLY A 367 -13.04 -6.01 -2.48
C GLY A 367 -12.07 -5.77 -3.64
N SER A 368 -10.81 -6.23 -3.53
CA SER A 368 -9.72 -5.90 -4.45
C SER A 368 -10.01 -6.15 -5.93
N VAL A 369 -10.79 -7.18 -6.28
CA VAL A 369 -11.18 -7.46 -7.67
C VAL A 369 -12.03 -6.33 -8.25
N LEU A 370 -13.03 -5.86 -7.50
CA LEU A 370 -13.91 -4.77 -7.94
C LEU A 370 -13.15 -3.44 -7.95
N MET A 371 -12.35 -3.17 -6.92
CA MET A 371 -11.46 -2.01 -6.88
C MET A 371 -10.56 -1.98 -8.14
N ASN A 372 -9.93 -3.10 -8.47
CA ASN A 372 -9.08 -3.21 -9.66
C ASN A 372 -9.84 -2.97 -10.96
N GLN A 373 -11.10 -3.40 -11.07
CA GLN A 373 -11.93 -3.09 -12.25
C GLN A 373 -12.14 -1.59 -12.36
N VAL A 374 -12.64 -0.94 -11.31
CA VAL A 374 -12.91 0.51 -11.31
C VAL A 374 -11.65 1.32 -11.63
N VAL A 375 -10.56 1.04 -10.93
CA VAL A 375 -9.30 1.80 -11.03
C VAL A 375 -8.61 1.56 -12.37
N LEU A 376 -8.51 0.30 -12.82
CA LEU A 376 -7.81 -0.01 -14.06
C LEU A 376 -8.63 0.32 -15.30
N ASP A 377 -9.96 0.28 -15.25
CA ASP A 377 -10.79 0.69 -16.39
C ASP A 377 -10.70 2.22 -16.59
N TRP A 378 -10.71 3.01 -15.50
CA TRP A 378 -10.40 4.44 -15.55
C TRP A 378 -9.02 4.68 -16.19
N PHE A 379 -8.02 3.92 -15.76
CA PHE A 379 -6.66 4.03 -16.27
C PHE A 379 -6.54 3.63 -17.75
N GLU A 380 -7.19 2.54 -18.18
CA GLU A 380 -7.27 2.15 -19.59
C GLU A 380 -7.90 3.25 -20.44
N GLY A 381 -8.86 3.99 -19.88
CA GLY A 381 -9.40 5.21 -20.45
C GLY A 381 -8.36 6.28 -20.75
N ILE A 382 -7.50 6.57 -19.78
CA ILE A 382 -6.36 7.48 -19.94
C ILE A 382 -5.43 6.96 -21.05
N LEU A 383 -5.11 5.66 -21.04
CA LEU A 383 -4.21 5.04 -22.03
C LEU A 383 -4.75 5.05 -23.45
N ALA A 384 -6.06 4.91 -23.64
CA ALA A 384 -6.69 4.89 -24.97
C ALA A 384 -6.53 6.22 -25.73
N ASN A 385 -6.36 7.32 -25.00
CA ASN A 385 -6.25 8.67 -25.53
C ASN A 385 -4.79 9.13 -25.73
N VAL A 386 -3.80 8.32 -25.35
CA VAL A 386 -2.38 8.58 -25.63
C VAL A 386 -2.08 8.19 -27.08
N THR A 387 -1.93 9.17 -27.97
CA THR A 387 -1.33 8.94 -29.30
C THR A 387 0.06 8.35 -29.11
N ARG A 388 0.28 7.13 -29.61
CA ARG A 388 1.60 6.50 -29.62
C ARG A 388 2.57 7.43 -30.35
N ILE A 389 3.56 7.94 -29.64
CA ILE A 389 4.74 8.52 -30.28
C ILE A 389 5.50 7.33 -30.87
N GLU A 390 5.48 7.21 -32.20
CA GLU A 390 6.19 6.18 -32.97
C GLU A 390 7.71 6.27 -32.83
#